data_AF-A0A4V1V5Y7-F1
#
_entry.id   AF-A0A4V1V5Y7-F1
#
_cell.length_a   1.000
_cell.length_b   1.000
_cell.length_c   1.000
_cell.angle_alpha   90.00
_cell.angle_beta   90.00
_cell.angle_gamma   90.00
#
_symmetry.space_group_name_H-M   'P 1'
#
loop_
_entity.id
_entity.type
_entity.pdbx_description
1 polymer ?
#
loop_
_entity_poly.entity_id
_entity_poly.type
_entity_poly.pdbx_seq_one_letter_code
_entity_poly.pdbx_strand_id
1 'polypeptide(L)'
;MRKLKPTPRAAAQFSLTHIVLDGGAQTTAEAVDLLVNQLLRVSLSPQAREALISTLDEELGTAQLAQAESYMEHGLRVVAHLIMSSPQFQLA
;
A
#
# COMPACT_ATOMS: atom_id res chain seq x y z
N MET A 1 38.10 -19.62 1.18
CA MET A 1 36.75 -19.10 0.81
C MET A 1 36.20 -18.32 2.00
N ARG A 2 35.84 -17.04 1.83
CA ARG A 2 35.32 -16.20 2.92
C ARG A 2 33.79 -16.34 2.97
N LYS A 3 33.24 -16.79 4.10
CA LYS A 3 31.78 -16.91 4.27
C LYS A 3 31.16 -15.51 4.34
N LEU A 4 30.10 -15.27 3.55
CA LEU A 4 29.33 -14.03 3.58
C LEU A 4 28.60 -13.94 4.93
N LYS A 5 28.69 -12.79 5.62
CA LYS A 5 27.87 -12.53 6.80
C LYS A 5 26.46 -12.16 6.33
N PRO A 6 25.40 -12.85 6.78
CA PRO A 6 24.04 -12.51 6.42
C PRO A 6 23.67 -11.10 6.91
N THR A 7 23.05 -10.30 6.06
CA THR A 7 22.40 -9.07 6.49
C THR A 7 21.08 -9.43 7.17
N PRO A 8 20.82 -9.00 8.42
CA PRO A 8 19.55 -9.24 9.08
C PRO A 8 18.41 -8.58 8.29
N ARG A 9 17.34 -9.33 8.05
CA ARG A 9 16.15 -8.85 7.34
C ARG A 9 15.11 -8.45 8.38
N ALA A 10 14.73 -7.18 8.38
CA ALA A 10 13.58 -6.68 9.12
C ALA A 10 12.57 -6.10 8.13
N ALA A 11 11.29 -6.13 8.50
CA ALA A 11 10.27 -5.42 7.76
C ALA A 11 10.56 -3.90 7.77
N ALA A 12 10.05 -3.20 6.77
CA ALA A 12 10.15 -1.74 6.74
C ALA A 12 9.44 -1.15 7.97
N GLN A 13 10.17 -0.31 8.72
CA GLN A 13 9.77 0.19 10.05
C GLN A 13 8.87 1.44 10.02
N PHE A 14 8.30 1.79 8.87
CA PHE A 14 7.31 2.88 8.76
C PHE A 14 5.89 2.33 8.90
N SER A 15 4.93 3.19 9.26
CA SER A 15 3.50 2.86 9.30
C SER A 15 2.80 3.42 8.07
N LEU A 16 2.15 2.55 7.29
CA LEU A 16 1.29 2.97 6.20
C LEU A 16 -0.02 3.58 6.71
N THR A 17 -0.51 3.11 7.86
CA THR A 17 -1.69 3.65 8.54
C THR A 17 -1.51 5.13 8.83
N HIS A 18 -0.38 5.52 9.44
CA HIS A 18 -0.09 6.92 9.71
C HIS A 18 0.05 7.72 8.40
N ILE A 19 0.73 7.17 7.38
CA ILE A 19 0.88 7.84 6.08
C ILE A 19 -0.48 8.19 5.45
N VAL A 20 -1.44 7.26 5.45
CA VAL A 20 -2.75 7.51 4.82
C VAL A 20 -3.65 8.42 5.67
N LEU A 21 -3.61 8.28 6.99
CA LEU A 21 -4.40 9.12 7.91
C LEU A 21 -3.87 10.55 7.97
N ASP A 22 -2.55 10.74 8.05
CA ASP A 22 -1.90 12.06 8.00
C ASP A 22 -2.12 12.73 6.63
N GLY A 23 -2.23 11.93 5.57
CA GLY A 23 -2.63 12.37 4.23
C GLY A 23 -4.13 12.67 4.10
N GLY A 24 -4.93 12.46 5.15
CA GLY A 24 -6.35 12.80 5.22
C GLY A 24 -7.30 11.81 4.53
N ALA A 25 -6.85 10.59 4.23
CA ALA A 25 -7.73 9.58 3.65
C ALA A 25 -8.80 9.14 4.66
N GLN A 26 -10.05 9.10 4.20
CA GLN A 26 -11.21 8.63 4.94
C GLN A 26 -11.73 7.30 4.38
N THR A 27 -11.48 7.06 3.10
CA THR A 27 -11.91 5.86 2.38
C THR A 27 -10.74 5.03 1.86
N THR A 28 -10.98 3.76 1.58
CA THR A 28 -10.03 2.85 0.91
C THR A 28 -9.59 3.40 -0.45
N ALA A 29 -10.51 4.00 -1.21
CA ALA A 29 -10.22 4.65 -2.49
C ALA A 29 -9.18 5.79 -2.34
N GLU A 30 -9.38 6.67 -1.37
CA GLU A 30 -8.45 7.77 -1.08
C GLU A 30 -7.10 7.23 -0.56
N ALA A 31 -7.12 6.19 0.27
CA ALA A 31 -5.89 5.53 0.73
C ALA A 31 -5.08 4.96 -0.44
N VAL A 32 -5.74 4.25 -1.37
CA VAL A 32 -5.09 3.73 -2.59
C VAL A 32 -4.51 4.87 -3.43
N ASP A 33 -5.27 5.95 -3.63
CA ASP A 33 -4.81 7.11 -4.41
C ASP A 33 -3.59 7.79 -3.78
N LEU A 34 -3.57 7.97 -2.46
CA LEU A 34 -2.40 8.49 -1.75
C LEU A 34 -1.18 7.61 -1.93
N LEU A 35 -1.32 6.29 -1.75
CA LEU A 35 -0.21 5.35 -1.91
C LEU A 35 0.30 5.30 -3.35
N VAL A 36 -0.60 5.33 -4.34
CA VAL A 36 -0.24 5.39 -5.76
C VAL A 36 0.56 6.66 -6.06
N ASN A 37 0.08 7.83 -5.62
CA ASN A 37 0.78 9.10 -5.80
C ASN A 37 2.15 9.12 -5.11
N GLN A 38 2.29 8.43 -3.98
CA GLN A 38 3.53 8.36 -3.22
C GLN A 38 4.55 7.39 -3.82
N LEU A 39 4.09 6.27 -4.40
CA LEU A 39 4.95 5.16 -4.84
C LEU A 39 5.21 5.13 -6.35
N LEU A 40 4.30 5.68 -7.16
CA LEU A 40 4.39 5.62 -8.62
C LEU A 40 4.72 6.98 -9.23
N ARG A 41 5.52 6.94 -10.31
CA ARG A 41 5.80 8.11 -11.16
C ARG A 41 4.87 8.17 -12.38
N VAL A 42 4.26 7.05 -12.73
CA VAL A 42 3.37 6.89 -13.89
C VAL A 42 2.01 6.44 -13.38
N SER A 43 0.94 7.03 -13.92
CA SER A 43 -0.43 6.70 -13.54
C SER A 43 -0.78 5.23 -13.80
N LEU A 44 -1.58 4.65 -12.90
CA LEU A 44 -2.24 3.37 -13.14
C LEU A 44 -3.36 3.53 -14.17
N SER A 45 -3.72 2.43 -14.82
CA SER A 45 -4.98 2.38 -15.56
C SER A 45 -6.17 2.42 -14.58
N PRO A 46 -7.34 2.93 -14.99
CA PRO A 46 -8.53 2.94 -14.14
C PRO A 46 -8.92 1.55 -13.61
N GLN A 47 -8.76 0.52 -14.44
CA GLN A 47 -9.03 -0.87 -14.06
C GLN A 47 -8.05 -1.38 -12.98
N ALA A 48 -6.76 -1.06 -13.09
CA ALA A 48 -5.77 -1.45 -12.10
C ALA A 48 -6.01 -0.73 -10.76
N ARG A 49 -6.37 0.55 -10.81
CA ARG A 49 -6.78 1.32 -9.63
C ARG A 49 -7.97 0.66 -8.94
N GLU A 50 -9.03 0.34 -9.69
CA GLU A 50 -10.23 -0.27 -9.13
C GLU A 50 -9.94 -1.64 -8.47
N ALA A 51 -9.06 -2.44 -9.07
CA ALA A 51 -8.65 -3.72 -8.50
C ALA A 51 -7.92 -3.55 -7.15
N LEU A 52 -7.08 -2.52 -7.00
CA LEU A 52 -6.42 -2.21 -5.72
C LEU A 52 -7.42 -1.76 -4.65
N ILE A 53 -8.44 -0.98 -5.03
CA ILE A 53 -9.50 -0.55 -4.12
C ILE A 53 -10.32 -1.75 -3.64
N SER A 54 -10.78 -2.60 -4.57
CA SER A 54 -11.49 -3.84 -4.24
C SER A 54 -10.67 -4.72 -3.32
N THR A 55 -9.37 -4.86 -3.58
CA THR A 55 -8.47 -5.63 -2.71
C THR A 55 -8.44 -5.04 -1.31
N LEU A 56 -8.35 -3.72 -1.17
CA LEU A 56 -8.32 -3.09 0.16
C LEU A 56 -9.67 -3.22 0.88
N ASP A 57 -10.78 -3.05 0.18
CA ASP A 57 -12.12 -3.24 0.73
C ASP A 57 -12.31 -4.66 1.26
N GLU A 58 -11.82 -5.66 0.52
CA GLU A 58 -11.85 -7.07 0.92
C GLU A 58 -10.96 -7.34 2.15
N GLU A 59 -9.73 -6.80 2.17
CA GLU A 59 -8.81 -6.95 3.30
C GLU A 59 -9.33 -6.28 4.57
N LEU A 60 -10.00 -5.13 4.46
CA LEU A 60 -10.51 -4.38 5.62
C LEU A 60 -11.94 -4.77 6.03
N GLY A 61 -12.70 -5.40 5.14
CA GLY A 61 -14.12 -5.69 5.29
C GLY A 61 -15.02 -4.44 5.25
N THR A 62 -14.47 -3.30 4.84
CA THR A 62 -15.14 -2.00 4.84
C THR A 62 -14.40 -1.00 3.95
N ALA A 63 -15.14 -0.05 3.37
CA ALA A 63 -14.57 1.03 2.58
C ALA A 63 -14.17 2.26 3.43
N GLN A 64 -14.55 2.30 4.72
CA GLN A 64 -14.29 3.44 5.61
C GLN A 64 -13.13 3.14 6.55
N LEU A 65 -12.06 3.92 6.46
CA LEU A 65 -10.84 3.70 7.24
C LEU A 65 -11.07 3.82 8.76
N ALA A 66 -11.97 4.71 9.18
CA ALA A 66 -12.30 4.87 10.61
C ALA A 66 -12.79 3.57 11.28
N GLN A 67 -13.38 2.63 10.52
CA GLN A 67 -13.83 1.34 11.04
C GLN A 67 -12.68 0.33 11.18
N ALA A 68 -11.57 0.54 10.47
CA ALA A 68 -10.45 -0.38 10.38
C ALA A 68 -9.14 0.14 11.02
N GLU A 69 -9.18 1.29 11.71
CA GLU A 69 -8.00 2.01 12.22
C GLU A 69 -7.05 1.13 13.04
N SER A 70 -7.62 0.22 13.85
CA SER A 70 -6.83 -0.67 14.70
C SER A 70 -6.13 -1.83 13.98
N TYR A 71 -6.46 -2.11 12.72
CA TYR A 71 -5.96 -3.29 12.00
C TYR A 71 -5.59 -3.06 10.51
N MET A 72 -5.78 -1.87 9.95
CA MET A 72 -5.60 -1.62 8.51
C MET A 72 -4.16 -1.74 7.99
N GLU A 73 -3.16 -1.68 8.87
CA GLU A 73 -1.74 -1.72 8.49
C GLU A 73 -1.40 -2.96 7.63
N HIS A 74 -2.04 -4.11 7.89
CA HIS A 74 -1.82 -5.31 7.09
C HIS A 74 -2.35 -5.16 5.66
N GLY A 75 -3.63 -4.80 5.50
CA GLY A 75 -4.26 -4.61 4.19
C GLY A 75 -3.55 -3.53 3.37
N LEU A 76 -3.13 -2.42 4.00
CA LEU A 76 -2.33 -1.39 3.34
C LEU A 76 -0.98 -1.92 2.82
N ARG A 77 -0.32 -2.84 3.55
CA ARG A 77 0.92 -3.47 3.09
C ARG A 77 0.70 -4.43 1.93
N VAL A 78 -0.42 -5.15 1.92
CA VAL A 78 -0.82 -5.99 0.77
C VAL A 78 -0.99 -5.11 -0.48
N VAL A 79 -1.74 -4.02 -0.38
CA VAL A 79 -1.93 -3.06 -1.48
C VAL A 79 -0.61 -2.42 -1.92
N ALA A 80 0.22 -1.95 -0.98
CA ALA A 80 1.52 -1.39 -1.31
C ALA A 80 2.41 -2.40 -2.05
N HIS A 81 2.36 -3.68 -1.64
CA HIS A 81 3.06 -4.75 -2.34
C HIS A 81 2.54 -4.94 -3.78
N LEU A 82 1.23 -4.90 -4.00
CA LEU A 82 0.64 -4.98 -5.33
C LEU A 82 1.01 -3.77 -6.21
N ILE A 83 1.00 -2.56 -5.65
CA ILE A 83 1.46 -1.34 -6.33
C ILE A 83 2.92 -1.51 -6.79
N MET A 84 3.81 -1.97 -5.91
CA MET A 84 5.22 -2.20 -6.23
C MET A 84 5.45 -3.37 -7.21
N SER A 85 4.47 -4.27 -7.33
CA SER A 85 4.50 -5.39 -8.28
C SER A 85 3.92 -5.01 -9.66
N SER A 86 3.37 -3.80 -9.79
CA SER A 86 2.81 -3.31 -11.04
C SER A 86 3.91 -2.94 -12.05
N PRO A 87 3.65 -3.06 -13.38
CA PRO A 87 4.59 -2.59 -14.39
C PRO A 87 4.95 -1.11 -14.24
N GLN A 88 4.02 -0.28 -13.79
CA GLN A 88 4.20 1.16 -13.60
C GLN A 88 5.31 1.48 -12.60
N PHE A 89 5.47 0.65 -11.57
CA PHE A 89 6.55 0.81 -10.58
C PHE A 89 7.94 0.53 -11.19
N GLN A 90 8.01 -0.35 -12.18
CA GLN A 90 9.27 -0.73 -12.84
C GLN A 90 9.74 0.29 -13.90
N LEU A 91 8.87 1.23 -14.29
CA LEU A 91 9.17 2.32 -15.22
C LEU A 91 9.77 3.57 -14.54
N ALA A 92 9.93 3.52 -13.21
CA ALA A 92 10.34 4.66 -12.38
C ALA A 92 11.86 4.85 -12.29
#